data_AF-A0A7R8WF74-F1
#
_entry.id   AF-A0A7R8WF74-F1
#
_cell.length_a   1.000
_cell.length_b   1.000
_cell.length_c   1.000
_cell.angle_alpha   90.00
_cell.angle_beta   90.00
_cell.angle_gamma   90.00
#
_symmetry.space_group_name_H-M   'P 1'
#
loop_
_entity.id
_entity.type
_entity.pdbx_description
1 polymer ?
#
loop_
_entity_poly.entity_id
_entity_poly.type
_entity_poly.pdbx_seq_one_letter_code
_entity_poly.pdbx_strand_id
1 'polypeptide(L)'
;MSSRNSVIGAMTNRNSGGLKPADLDLIWEDLRKGIDHVYSRENMTKRRYIALYTHVYNYCTTVHSYGHRSSGTRTRRGIPTHGAHVVGLELYKRIREYLREYLMRLQEQGKGRMDEEILKYYTEEWEKYQFSSRGLNGVCAYLNRHWVKRERDEGRSGIYEIYQLALVIWRDCLFRPLFQKVTRAVLQLITEERNSEPINTRLVSGVINSYVELGLDEEDPNKTNNKGPNLEVYRSSFETYFLEETETYYTKESTEFLSENPLTEYMKRVELRLAEEEHRVRAYLHETTLEKLMATLEKVLILRHMDTFHAEFQALLNDERDEDLARMYSLVSRSQEGLNELRGLLETHIKNQVQWSTDKTNDAVFGPSFVLSVCSIYPSNPILSRSAPLRHQECKKDP
;
A
#
# COMPACT_ATOMS: atom_id res chain seq x y z
N MET A 1 -30.09 -42.14 18.85
CA MET A 1 -31.03 -42.61 17.79
C MET A 1 -32.29 -41.75 17.85
N SER A 2 -32.66 -41.12 16.73
CA SER A 2 -34.01 -40.64 16.32
C SER A 2 -34.90 -39.87 17.31
N SER A 3 -35.76 -38.92 16.95
CA SER A 3 -36.19 -38.24 15.72
C SER A 3 -37.20 -37.17 16.22
N ARG A 4 -37.06 -35.90 15.84
CA ARG A 4 -37.91 -35.15 14.89
C ARG A 4 -39.39 -34.93 15.24
N ASN A 5 -39.78 -33.67 15.01
CA ASN A 5 -41.10 -33.06 14.76
C ASN A 5 -41.94 -32.77 16.02
N SER A 6 -42.59 -31.61 16.21
CA SER A 6 -43.28 -30.77 15.24
C SER A 6 -43.59 -29.39 15.87
N VAL A 7 -43.23 -28.27 15.22
CA VAL A 7 -44.04 -27.03 15.23
C VAL A 7 -43.85 -26.35 13.86
N ILE A 8 -44.52 -26.91 12.85
CA ILE A 8 -44.86 -26.16 11.64
C ILE A 8 -46.17 -25.44 11.96
N GLY A 9 -46.06 -24.21 12.48
CA GLY A 9 -47.17 -23.28 12.61
C GLY A 9 -47.31 -22.48 11.31
N ALA A 10 -48.35 -22.81 10.55
CA ALA A 10 -48.71 -22.18 9.30
C ALA A 10 -48.91 -20.65 9.44
N MET A 11 -48.07 -19.86 8.78
CA MET A 11 -48.43 -18.48 8.45
C MET A 11 -49.23 -18.51 7.16
N THR A 12 -50.54 -18.54 7.35
CA THR A 12 -51.55 -18.41 6.32
C THR A 12 -51.54 -16.99 5.73
N ASN A 13 -51.71 -16.98 4.41
CA ASN A 13 -51.98 -15.84 3.56
C ASN A 13 -53.07 -14.93 4.16
N ARG A 14 -52.69 -13.71 4.62
CA ARG A 14 -53.63 -12.62 4.88
C ARG A 14 -53.28 -11.40 4.05
N ASN A 15 -54.31 -11.01 3.31
CA ASN A 15 -54.41 -9.92 2.37
C ASN A 15 -54.24 -8.53 3.04
N SER A 16 -53.73 -7.58 2.25
CA SER A 16 -53.99 -6.13 2.32
C SER A 16 -53.73 -5.39 3.66
N GLY A 17 -52.53 -4.85 3.80
CA GLY A 17 -52.21 -3.77 4.74
C GLY A 17 -50.76 -3.35 4.54
N GLY A 18 -50.50 -2.12 4.12
CA GLY A 18 -49.14 -1.59 4.08
C GLY A 18 -48.53 -1.66 5.49
N LEU A 19 -47.26 -2.05 5.58
CA LEU A 19 -46.51 -2.06 6.84
C LEU A 19 -46.41 -0.61 7.36
N LYS A 20 -46.75 -0.38 8.63
CA LYS A 20 -46.76 0.96 9.27
C LYS A 20 -45.32 1.41 9.56
N PRO A 21 -45.05 2.70 9.82
CA PRO A 21 -43.73 3.16 10.29
C PRO A 21 -43.20 2.38 11.51
N ALA A 22 -44.11 1.96 12.42
CA ALA A 22 -43.79 1.08 13.54
C ALA A 22 -43.26 -0.30 13.11
N ASP A 23 -43.70 -0.83 11.97
CA ASP A 23 -43.20 -2.08 11.43
C ASP A 23 -41.80 -1.91 10.81
N LEU A 24 -41.47 -0.72 10.29
CA LEU A 24 -40.12 -0.40 9.82
C LEU A 24 -39.12 -0.31 10.98
N ASP A 25 -39.54 0.20 12.13
CA ASP A 25 -38.70 0.23 13.33
C ASP A 25 -38.49 -1.17 13.92
N LEU A 26 -39.53 -2.02 13.92
CA LEU A 26 -39.40 -3.44 14.29
C LEU A 26 -38.47 -4.21 13.33
N ILE A 27 -38.58 -3.97 12.02
CA ILE A 27 -37.67 -4.55 11.01
C ILE A 27 -36.24 -4.04 11.22
N TRP A 28 -36.06 -2.75 11.55
CA TRP A 28 -34.76 -2.18 11.86
C TRP A 28 -34.16 -2.77 13.14
N GLU A 29 -34.94 -3.00 14.19
CA GLU A 29 -34.46 -3.64 15.42
C GLU A 29 -33.96 -5.06 15.18
N ASP A 30 -34.69 -5.88 14.41
CA ASP A 30 -34.24 -7.23 14.06
C ASP A 30 -33.03 -7.19 13.11
N LEU A 31 -33.00 -6.24 12.17
CA LEU A 31 -31.85 -6.01 11.31
C LEU A 31 -30.63 -5.58 12.11
N ARG A 32 -30.77 -4.64 13.07
CA ARG A 32 -29.70 -4.18 13.96
C ARG A 32 -29.14 -5.34 14.77
N LYS A 33 -29.98 -6.19 15.36
CA LYS A 33 -29.55 -7.41 16.06
C LYS A 33 -28.83 -8.38 15.11
N GLY A 34 -29.27 -8.46 13.85
CA GLY A 34 -28.58 -9.20 12.81
C GLY A 34 -27.21 -8.64 12.45
N ILE A 35 -27.08 -7.32 12.40
CA ILE A 35 -25.82 -6.62 12.17
C ILE A 35 -24.90 -6.82 13.38
N ASP A 36 -25.40 -6.69 14.61
CA ASP A 36 -24.66 -6.98 15.84
C ASP A 36 -24.10 -8.42 15.81
N HIS A 37 -24.90 -9.39 15.35
CA HIS A 37 -24.47 -10.79 15.20
C HIS A 37 -23.39 -10.97 14.11
N VAL A 38 -23.45 -10.18 13.02
CA VAL A 38 -22.39 -10.15 11.99
C VAL A 38 -21.10 -9.53 12.54
N TYR A 39 -21.21 -8.51 13.38
CA TYR A 39 -20.08 -7.82 14.01
C TYR A 39 -19.53 -8.55 15.25
N SER A 40 -20.31 -9.45 15.88
CA SER A 40 -19.84 -10.35 16.94
C SER A 40 -19.11 -11.60 16.41
N ARG A 41 -19.10 -11.82 15.09
CA ARG A 41 -18.52 -12.98 14.40
C ARG A 41 -19.10 -14.33 14.85
N GLU A 42 -20.32 -14.33 15.37
CA GLU A 42 -21.04 -15.57 15.62
C GLU A 42 -21.46 -16.21 14.30
N ASN A 43 -21.33 -17.54 14.21
CA ASN A 43 -21.64 -18.28 12.99
C ASN A 43 -23.12 -18.13 12.65
N MET A 44 -23.41 -17.30 11.65
CA MET A 44 -24.77 -17.09 11.20
C MET A 44 -25.22 -18.21 10.27
N THR A 45 -26.36 -18.83 10.59
CA THR A 45 -26.97 -19.81 9.70
C THR A 45 -27.39 -19.14 8.39
N LYS A 46 -27.26 -19.86 7.26
CA LYS A 46 -27.72 -19.40 5.94
C LYS A 46 -29.17 -18.91 5.96
N ARG A 47 -30.02 -19.54 6.80
CA ARG A 47 -31.42 -19.15 7.00
C ARG A 47 -31.55 -17.74 7.59
N ARG A 48 -30.73 -17.39 8.60
CA ARG A 48 -30.73 -16.05 9.20
C ARG A 48 -30.14 -15.01 8.25
N TYR A 49 -29.08 -15.35 7.50
CA TYR A 49 -28.55 -14.46 6.45
C TYR A 49 -29.62 -14.12 5.40
N ILE A 50 -30.34 -15.13 4.88
CA ILE A 50 -31.43 -14.93 3.92
C ILE A 50 -32.56 -14.09 4.53
N ALA A 51 -32.89 -14.30 5.80
CA ALA A 51 -33.89 -13.49 6.50
C ALA A 51 -33.46 -12.01 6.54
N LEU A 52 -32.22 -11.70 6.92
CA LEU A 52 -31.70 -10.32 6.95
C LEU A 52 -31.70 -9.68 5.56
N TYR A 53 -31.28 -10.40 4.53
CA TYR A 53 -31.37 -9.93 3.14
C TYR A 53 -32.83 -9.64 2.74
N THR A 54 -33.76 -10.51 3.13
CA THR A 54 -35.20 -10.33 2.86
C THR A 54 -35.76 -9.13 3.63
N HIS A 55 -35.28 -8.86 4.85
CA HIS A 55 -35.63 -7.66 5.59
C HIS A 55 -35.16 -6.40 4.87
N VAL A 56 -33.93 -6.35 4.37
CA VAL A 56 -33.43 -5.22 3.54
C VAL A 56 -34.25 -5.07 2.26
N TYR A 57 -34.57 -6.17 1.57
CA TYR A 57 -35.42 -6.16 0.38
C TYR A 57 -36.82 -5.61 0.69
N ASN A 58 -37.48 -6.11 1.73
CA ASN A 58 -38.81 -5.65 2.15
C ASN A 58 -38.76 -4.18 2.56
N TYR A 59 -37.73 -3.76 3.29
CA TYR A 59 -37.53 -2.36 3.68
C TYR A 59 -37.41 -1.45 2.43
N CYS A 60 -36.67 -1.88 1.41
CA CYS A 60 -36.53 -1.09 0.16
C CYS A 60 -37.77 -1.13 -0.75
N THR A 61 -38.63 -2.15 -0.66
CA THR A 61 -39.76 -2.37 -1.59
C THR A 61 -41.14 -2.03 -1.01
N THR A 62 -41.28 -1.95 0.31
CA THR A 62 -42.55 -1.70 1.03
C THR A 62 -43.30 -0.44 0.60
N VAL A 63 -42.61 0.55 0.04
CA VAL A 63 -43.22 1.81 -0.39
C VAL A 63 -44.04 1.68 -1.68
N HIS A 64 -43.91 0.57 -2.41
CA HIS A 64 -44.78 0.30 -3.58
C HIS A 64 -46.24 0.02 -3.17
N SER A 65 -46.52 -0.19 -1.88
CA SER A 65 -47.86 -0.53 -1.38
C SER A 65 -48.68 0.68 -0.90
N TYR A 66 -48.07 1.87 -0.79
CA TYR A 66 -48.75 3.09 -0.29
C TYR A 66 -49.09 4.11 -1.39
N GLY A 67 -48.71 3.85 -2.64
CA GLY A 67 -49.05 4.69 -3.79
C GLY A 67 -50.37 4.31 -4.46
N HIS A 68 -51.47 4.95 -4.06
CA HIS A 68 -52.67 5.22 -4.86
C HIS A 68 -53.58 4.02 -5.25
N ARG A 69 -54.49 3.63 -4.34
CA ARG A 69 -55.85 3.21 -4.73
C ARG A 69 -56.79 4.42 -4.64
N SER A 70 -56.80 5.25 -5.67
CA SER A 70 -57.88 6.21 -5.88
C SER A 70 -58.19 6.28 -7.37
N SER A 71 -59.48 6.14 -7.65
CA SER A 71 -60.12 6.04 -8.96
C SER A 71 -59.84 7.24 -9.88
N GLY A 72 -59.76 6.96 -11.18
CA GLY A 72 -60.21 7.87 -12.23
C GLY A 72 -59.28 9.02 -12.64
N THR A 73 -58.59 8.83 -13.77
CA THR A 73 -58.49 9.73 -14.95
C THR A 73 -57.09 9.67 -15.58
N ARG A 74 -57.06 9.31 -16.87
CA ARG A 74 -55.87 9.27 -17.71
C ARG A 74 -55.29 10.67 -17.86
N THR A 75 -54.13 10.93 -17.26
CA THR A 75 -53.20 11.99 -17.70
C THR A 75 -51.74 11.53 -17.60
N ARG A 76 -50.94 12.01 -18.55
CA ARG A 76 -49.53 11.67 -18.84
C ARG A 76 -48.55 12.17 -17.76
N ARG A 77 -47.40 11.47 -17.67
CA ARG A 77 -46.08 11.86 -17.10
C ARG A 77 -45.92 11.84 -15.57
N GLY A 78 -44.85 11.16 -15.13
CA GLY A 78 -44.29 11.22 -13.78
C GLY A 78 -44.14 9.84 -13.12
N ILE A 79 -42.92 9.32 -13.05
CA ILE A 79 -42.61 8.05 -12.38
C ILE A 79 -42.84 8.23 -10.85
N PRO A 80 -43.60 7.35 -10.17
CA PRO A 80 -43.85 7.45 -8.73
C PRO A 80 -42.67 6.87 -7.93
N THR A 81 -41.52 7.55 -7.91
CA THR A 81 -40.26 7.07 -7.29
C THR A 81 -39.90 7.69 -5.94
N HIS A 82 -40.63 8.70 -5.44
CA HIS A 82 -40.25 9.46 -4.25
C HIS A 82 -40.26 8.65 -2.94
N GLY A 83 -41.15 7.68 -2.80
CA GLY A 83 -41.27 6.94 -1.54
C GLY A 83 -40.13 5.93 -1.32
N ALA A 84 -39.76 5.16 -2.34
CA ALA A 84 -38.63 4.23 -2.28
C ALA A 84 -37.27 4.94 -2.12
N HIS A 85 -37.19 6.20 -2.60
CA HIS A 85 -36.05 7.08 -2.40
C HIS A 85 -35.82 7.42 -0.93
N VAL A 86 -36.88 7.86 -0.23
CA VAL A 86 -36.83 8.26 1.19
C VAL A 86 -36.49 7.09 2.11
N VAL A 87 -37.06 5.91 1.85
CA VAL A 87 -36.85 4.74 2.72
C VAL A 87 -35.46 4.11 2.52
N GLY A 88 -34.92 4.10 1.30
CA GLY A 88 -33.53 3.70 1.07
C GLY A 88 -32.53 4.64 1.75
N LEU A 89 -32.79 5.96 1.72
CA LEU A 89 -31.96 6.96 2.39
C LEU A 89 -32.00 6.80 3.92
N GLU A 90 -33.17 6.52 4.48
CA GLU A 90 -33.34 6.31 5.91
C GLU A 90 -32.57 5.06 6.38
N LEU A 91 -32.67 3.94 5.65
CA LEU A 91 -31.89 2.74 5.96
C LEU A 91 -30.38 3.00 5.88
N TYR A 92 -29.94 3.70 4.84
CA TYR A 92 -28.53 4.05 4.66
C TYR A 92 -28.00 4.92 5.82
N LYS A 93 -28.78 5.93 6.24
CA LYS A 93 -28.43 6.77 7.39
C LYS A 93 -28.37 5.98 8.69
N ARG A 94 -29.32 5.08 8.92
CA ARG A 94 -29.36 4.23 10.13
C ARG A 94 -28.16 3.27 10.19
N ILE A 95 -27.77 2.66 9.06
CA ILE A 95 -26.56 1.83 8.96
C ILE A 95 -25.31 2.67 9.22
N ARG A 96 -25.23 3.87 8.62
CA ARG A 96 -24.11 4.79 8.82
C ARG A 96 -23.95 5.16 10.30
N GLU A 97 -25.05 5.51 10.98
CA GLU A 97 -25.01 5.87 12.40
C GLU A 97 -24.60 4.69 13.27
N TYR A 98 -25.14 3.50 13.00
CA TYR A 98 -24.75 2.28 13.70
C TYR A 98 -23.24 2.00 13.60
N LEU A 99 -22.67 2.10 12.40
CA LEU A 99 -21.23 1.89 12.18
C LEU A 99 -20.40 2.96 12.91
N ARG A 100 -20.86 4.21 12.91
CA ARG A 100 -20.22 5.32 13.63
C ARG A 100 -20.24 5.08 15.14
N GLU A 101 -21.38 4.74 15.72
CA GLU A 101 -21.50 4.40 17.15
C GLU A 101 -20.60 3.21 17.53
N TYR A 102 -20.57 2.18 16.68
CA TYR A 102 -19.72 1.01 16.89
C TYR A 102 -18.24 1.39 16.94
N LEU A 103 -17.76 2.17 15.97
CA LEU A 103 -16.37 2.61 15.91
C LEU A 103 -16.00 3.62 16.99
N MET A 104 -16.91 4.50 17.41
CA MET A 104 -16.67 5.40 18.54
C MET A 104 -16.45 4.64 19.85
N ARG A 105 -17.19 3.54 20.07
CA ARG A 105 -16.95 2.67 21.24
C ARG A 105 -15.59 1.98 21.17
N LEU A 106 -15.18 1.50 19.99
CA LEU A 106 -13.85 0.92 19.80
C LEU A 106 -12.74 1.96 19.99
N GLN A 107 -12.93 3.16 19.44
CA GLN A 107 -11.98 4.25 19.62
C GLN A 107 -11.73 4.54 21.12
N GLU A 108 -12.78 4.57 21.94
CA GLU A 108 -12.64 4.79 23.38
C GLU A 108 -11.86 3.67 24.07
N GLN A 109 -12.06 2.42 23.67
CA GLN A 109 -11.32 1.26 24.18
C GLN A 109 -9.85 1.23 23.72
N GLY A 110 -9.54 1.84 22.57
CA GLY A 110 -8.20 1.93 22.00
C GLY A 110 -7.35 3.09 22.52
N LYS A 111 -7.97 4.17 23.04
CA LYS A 111 -7.26 5.41 23.42
C LYS A 111 -6.13 5.23 24.43
N GLY A 112 -6.29 4.29 25.37
CA GLY A 112 -5.34 4.03 26.45
C GLY A 112 -4.21 3.07 26.12
N ARG A 113 -4.23 2.44 24.93
CA ARG A 113 -3.21 1.46 24.51
C ARG A 113 -2.04 2.17 23.82
N MET A 114 -0.83 1.66 24.01
CA MET A 114 0.41 2.20 23.46
C MET A 114 1.26 1.10 22.80
N ASP A 115 2.23 1.51 21.99
CA ASP A 115 3.28 0.66 21.41
C ASP A 115 2.75 -0.60 20.67
N GLU A 116 3.29 -1.78 20.95
CA GLU A 116 2.87 -3.01 20.28
C GLU A 116 1.40 -3.38 20.58
N GLU A 117 0.86 -2.97 21.73
CA GLU A 117 -0.53 -3.26 22.12
C GLU A 117 -1.54 -2.49 21.26
N ILE A 118 -1.23 -1.24 20.89
CA ILE A 118 -2.10 -0.48 19.97
C ILE A 118 -2.08 -1.11 18.58
N LEU A 119 -0.95 -1.66 18.14
CA LEU A 119 -0.84 -2.33 16.86
C LEU A 119 -1.65 -3.62 16.83
N LYS A 120 -1.48 -4.50 17.82
CA LYS A 120 -2.28 -5.73 17.98
C LYS A 120 -3.77 -5.41 17.98
N TYR A 121 -4.17 -4.44 18.79
CA TYR A 121 -5.56 -3.99 18.85
C TYR A 121 -6.06 -3.48 17.49
N TYR A 122 -5.31 -2.58 16.85
CA TYR A 122 -5.70 -2.01 15.55
C TYR A 122 -5.83 -3.09 14.47
N THR A 123 -4.86 -4.00 14.35
CA THR A 123 -4.89 -5.06 13.33
C THR A 123 -6.02 -6.05 13.57
N GLU A 124 -6.26 -6.45 14.83
CA GLU A 124 -7.36 -7.36 15.15
C GLU A 124 -8.73 -6.72 14.88
N GLU A 125 -8.92 -5.48 15.32
CA GLU A 125 -10.18 -4.77 15.10
C GLU A 125 -10.38 -4.46 13.62
N TRP A 126 -9.31 -4.19 12.87
CA TRP A 126 -9.38 -4.01 11.42
C TRP A 126 -9.82 -5.28 10.71
N GLU A 127 -9.20 -6.43 10.98
CA GLU A 127 -9.58 -7.70 10.37
C GLU A 127 -11.03 -8.08 10.71
N LYS A 128 -11.43 -7.90 11.98
CA LYS A 128 -12.81 -8.10 12.44
C LYS A 128 -13.78 -7.21 11.66
N TYR A 129 -13.48 -5.90 11.62
CA TYR A 129 -14.34 -4.91 10.98
C TYR A 129 -14.43 -5.11 9.47
N GLN A 130 -13.31 -5.39 8.79
CA GLN A 130 -13.26 -5.62 7.36
C GLN A 130 -14.08 -6.85 6.96
N PHE A 131 -13.94 -7.96 7.70
CA PHE A 131 -14.71 -9.18 7.48
C PHE A 131 -16.21 -8.93 7.68
N SER A 132 -16.60 -8.35 8.82
CA SER A 132 -17.99 -8.04 9.13
C SER A 132 -18.59 -7.03 8.16
N SER A 133 -17.81 -6.06 7.68
CA SER A 133 -18.21 -5.08 6.66
C SER A 133 -18.50 -5.73 5.31
N ARG A 134 -17.72 -6.73 4.89
CA ARG A 134 -18.00 -7.51 3.67
C ARG A 134 -19.29 -8.32 3.82
N GLY A 135 -19.50 -8.93 4.99
CA GLY A 135 -20.76 -9.62 5.32
C GLY A 135 -21.96 -8.67 5.26
N LEU A 136 -21.84 -7.49 5.86
CA LEU A 136 -22.87 -6.44 5.83
C LEU A 136 -23.15 -5.96 4.40
N ASN A 137 -22.10 -5.78 3.59
CA ASN A 137 -22.25 -5.41 2.19
C ASN A 137 -23.07 -6.45 1.40
N GLY A 138 -22.88 -7.74 1.69
CA GLY A 138 -23.68 -8.82 1.12
C GLY A 138 -25.14 -8.80 1.57
N VAL A 139 -25.41 -8.57 2.86
CA VAL A 139 -26.77 -8.42 3.39
C VAL A 139 -27.48 -7.22 2.75
N CYS A 140 -26.75 -6.14 2.53
CA CYS A 140 -27.24 -4.91 1.90
C CYS A 140 -27.08 -4.87 0.37
N ALA A 141 -26.82 -6.02 -0.30
CA ALA A 141 -26.55 -6.05 -1.74
C ALA A 141 -27.71 -5.49 -2.59
N TYR A 142 -28.96 -5.66 -2.14
CA TYR A 142 -30.12 -5.08 -2.80
C TYR A 142 -30.10 -3.53 -2.75
N LEU A 143 -29.74 -2.97 -1.60
CA LEU A 143 -29.60 -1.53 -1.40
C LEU A 143 -28.50 -0.96 -2.29
N ASN A 144 -27.35 -1.64 -2.36
CA ASN A 144 -26.23 -1.26 -3.25
C ASN A 144 -26.66 -1.24 -4.73
N ARG A 145 -27.32 -2.32 -5.18
CA ARG A 145 -27.66 -2.48 -6.61
C ARG A 145 -28.72 -1.50 -7.10
N HIS A 146 -29.71 -1.18 -6.27
CA HIS A 146 -30.90 -0.45 -6.73
C HIS A 146 -30.99 0.98 -6.21
N TRP A 147 -30.60 1.24 -4.96
CA TRP A 147 -30.67 2.57 -4.38
C TRP A 147 -29.34 3.32 -4.54
N VAL A 148 -28.22 2.75 -4.09
CA VAL A 148 -26.89 3.40 -4.18
C VAL A 148 -26.53 3.72 -5.63
N LYS A 149 -26.71 2.76 -6.54
CA LYS A 149 -26.45 2.98 -7.97
C LYS A 149 -27.28 4.14 -8.54
N ARG A 150 -28.57 4.20 -8.20
CA ARG A 150 -29.47 5.27 -8.66
C ARG A 150 -29.05 6.63 -8.12
N GLU A 151 -28.72 6.73 -6.84
CA GLU A 151 -28.30 8.00 -6.23
C GLU A 151 -26.99 8.52 -6.84
N ARG A 152 -26.08 7.61 -7.19
CA ARG A 152 -24.84 7.95 -7.91
C ARG A 152 -25.12 8.42 -9.34
N ASP A 153 -26.01 7.73 -10.06
CA ASP A 153 -26.42 8.11 -11.41
C ASP A 153 -27.15 9.48 -11.43
N GLU A 154 -27.80 9.84 -10.33
CA GLU A 154 -28.45 11.14 -10.11
C GLU A 154 -27.46 12.26 -9.69
N GLY A 155 -26.16 11.97 -9.61
CA GLY A 155 -25.11 12.97 -9.37
C GLY A 155 -24.95 13.41 -7.92
N ARG A 156 -25.49 12.65 -6.95
CA ARG A 156 -25.33 12.98 -5.53
C ARG A 156 -23.97 12.53 -5.03
N SER A 157 -23.10 13.50 -4.76
CA SER A 157 -21.80 13.27 -4.11
C SER A 157 -21.98 12.81 -2.64
N GLY A 158 -21.15 11.88 -2.19
CA GLY A 158 -21.11 11.41 -0.80
C GLY A 158 -21.99 10.19 -0.47
N ILE A 159 -22.51 9.50 -1.49
CA ILE A 159 -23.19 8.20 -1.33
C ILE A 159 -22.28 7.10 -1.90
N TYR A 160 -21.85 6.23 -1.00
CA TYR A 160 -20.94 5.12 -1.28
C TYR A 160 -21.66 3.78 -1.14
N GLU A 161 -21.15 2.72 -1.77
CA GLU A 161 -21.57 1.35 -1.45
C GLU A 161 -21.35 1.05 0.03
N ILE A 162 -22.13 0.15 0.62
CA ILE A 162 -22.06 -0.11 2.07
C ILE A 162 -20.65 -0.51 2.54
N TYR A 163 -19.90 -1.27 1.73
CA TYR A 163 -18.49 -1.56 2.05
C TYR A 163 -17.60 -0.31 2.04
N GLN A 164 -17.69 0.51 0.99
CA GLN A 164 -16.95 1.76 0.87
C GLN A 164 -17.33 2.75 1.98
N LEU A 165 -18.63 2.83 2.32
CA LEU A 165 -19.11 3.60 3.46
C LEU A 165 -18.45 3.12 4.75
N ALA A 166 -18.39 1.81 4.99
CA ALA A 166 -17.75 1.26 6.18
C ALA A 166 -16.26 1.67 6.26
N LEU A 167 -15.55 1.69 5.13
CA LEU A 167 -14.16 2.17 5.03
C LEU A 167 -14.04 3.68 5.30
N VAL A 168 -14.95 4.51 4.77
CA VAL A 168 -14.98 5.95 5.07
C VAL A 168 -15.20 6.21 6.57
N ILE A 169 -16.12 5.48 7.20
CA ILE A 169 -16.40 5.65 8.63
C ILE A 169 -15.20 5.16 9.46
N TRP A 170 -14.52 4.07 9.06
CA TRP A 170 -13.26 3.65 9.67
C TRP A 170 -12.19 4.74 9.58
N ARG A 171 -12.01 5.31 8.38
CA ARG A 171 -11.07 6.41 8.12
C ARG A 171 -11.32 7.57 9.09
N ASP A 172 -12.58 7.98 9.22
CA ASP A 172 -12.94 9.18 9.96
C ASP A 172 -12.99 8.97 11.48
N CYS A 173 -13.47 7.81 11.95
CA CYS A 173 -13.73 7.58 13.38
C CYS A 173 -12.58 6.87 14.11
N LEU A 174 -11.82 6.00 13.45
CA LEU A 174 -10.77 5.22 14.10
C LEU A 174 -9.37 5.58 13.58
N PHE A 175 -9.20 5.63 12.26
CA PHE A 175 -7.90 5.93 11.66
C PHE A 175 -7.47 7.36 11.98
N ARG A 176 -8.24 8.41 11.65
CA ARG A 176 -7.84 9.81 11.90
C ARG A 176 -7.45 10.10 13.36
N PRO A 177 -8.12 9.55 14.39
CA PRO A 177 -7.68 9.77 15.76
C PRO A 177 -6.47 8.95 16.21
N LEU A 178 -6.25 7.75 15.63
CA LEU A 178 -5.21 6.83 16.08
C LEU A 178 -3.99 6.76 15.16
N PHE A 179 -4.05 7.30 13.92
CA PHE A 179 -3.01 7.08 12.92
C PHE A 179 -1.63 7.52 13.40
N GLN A 180 -1.50 8.68 14.06
CA GLN A 180 -0.18 9.15 14.53
C GLN A 180 0.46 8.16 15.51
N LYS A 181 -0.34 7.61 16.43
CA LYS A 181 0.14 6.61 17.40
C LYS A 181 0.49 5.29 16.72
N VAL A 182 -0.37 4.84 15.81
CA VAL A 182 -0.19 3.59 15.05
C VAL A 182 1.03 3.69 14.14
N THR A 183 1.15 4.73 13.32
CA THR A 183 2.31 4.99 12.46
C THR A 183 3.59 5.04 13.28
N ARG A 184 3.62 5.78 14.39
CA ARG A 184 4.80 5.85 15.26
C ARG A 184 5.21 4.48 15.80
N ALA A 185 4.25 3.69 16.29
CA ALA A 185 4.54 2.35 16.79
C ALA A 185 5.03 1.40 15.67
N VAL A 186 4.48 1.50 14.46
CA VAL A 186 4.98 0.74 13.30
C VAL A 186 6.42 1.13 12.97
N LEU A 187 6.73 2.42 12.94
CA LEU A 187 8.07 2.90 12.63
C LEU A 187 9.09 2.46 13.69
N GLN A 188 8.70 2.49 14.98
CA GLN A 188 9.52 1.95 16.07
C GLN A 188 9.82 0.46 15.90
N LEU A 189 8.82 -0.37 15.57
CA LEU A 189 9.04 -1.78 15.27
C LEU A 189 10.02 -1.97 14.10
N ILE A 190 9.91 -1.17 13.04
CA ILE A 190 10.85 -1.26 11.91
C ILE A 190 12.27 -0.89 12.35
N THR A 191 12.41 0.12 13.21
CA THR A 191 13.70 0.53 13.77
C THR A 191 14.30 -0.56 14.69
N GLU A 192 13.48 -1.23 15.50
CA GLU A 192 13.89 -2.40 16.29
C GLU A 192 14.38 -3.56 15.39
N GLU A 193 13.68 -3.83 14.29
CA GLU A 193 14.12 -4.84 13.31
C GLU A 193 15.47 -4.49 12.68
N ARG A 194 15.74 -3.20 12.39
CA ARG A 194 17.05 -2.74 11.87
C ARG A 194 18.19 -2.97 12.86
N ASN A 195 17.88 -2.93 14.16
CA ASN A 195 18.78 -3.27 15.26
C ASN A 195 18.90 -4.77 15.51
N SER A 196 18.35 -5.61 14.60
CA SER A 196 18.34 -7.08 14.70
C SER A 196 17.46 -7.66 15.80
N GLU A 197 16.43 -6.92 16.24
CA GLU A 197 15.42 -7.43 17.15
C GLU A 197 14.30 -8.18 16.39
N PRO A 198 13.81 -9.32 16.90
CA PRO A 198 12.76 -10.08 16.24
C PRO A 198 11.41 -9.38 16.41
N ILE A 199 10.80 -8.97 15.29
CA ILE A 199 9.49 -8.29 15.29
C ILE A 199 8.37 -9.16 14.71
N ASN A 200 7.14 -8.81 15.07
CA ASN A 200 5.95 -9.42 14.46
C ASN A 200 5.57 -8.69 13.16
N THR A 201 6.13 -9.15 12.05
CA THR A 201 5.89 -8.58 10.70
C THR A 201 4.42 -8.59 10.27
N ARG A 202 3.58 -9.45 10.86
CA ARG A 202 2.13 -9.48 10.59
C ARG A 202 1.43 -8.22 11.10
N LEU A 203 1.89 -7.64 12.20
CA LEU A 203 1.32 -6.41 12.74
C LEU A 203 1.55 -5.26 11.77
N VAL A 204 2.78 -5.15 11.25
CA VAL A 204 3.15 -4.14 10.25
C VAL A 204 2.32 -4.34 8.98
N SER A 205 2.32 -5.55 8.41
CA SER A 205 1.55 -5.86 7.20
C SER A 205 0.05 -5.58 7.37
N GLY A 206 -0.54 -5.91 8.52
CA GLY A 206 -1.95 -5.64 8.81
C GLY A 206 -2.28 -4.14 8.80
N VAL A 207 -1.43 -3.30 9.39
CA VAL A 207 -1.57 -1.85 9.37
C VAL A 207 -1.40 -1.30 7.96
N ILE A 208 -0.37 -1.74 7.23
CA ILE A 208 -0.10 -1.28 5.86
C ILE A 208 -1.25 -1.63 4.92
N ASN A 209 -1.76 -2.87 4.99
CA ASN A 209 -2.92 -3.30 4.20
C ASN A 209 -4.15 -2.43 4.49
N SER A 210 -4.37 -2.06 5.75
CA SER A 210 -5.43 -1.11 6.12
C SER A 210 -5.21 0.25 5.47
N TYR A 211 -3.99 0.79 5.48
CA TYR A 211 -3.71 2.13 4.94
C TYR A 211 -3.88 2.18 3.41
N VAL A 212 -3.54 1.09 2.71
CA VAL A 212 -3.75 0.94 1.27
C VAL A 212 -5.24 0.81 0.94
N GLU A 213 -6.01 0.03 1.71
CA GLU A 213 -7.44 -0.19 1.45
C GLU A 213 -8.32 1.01 1.83
N LEU A 214 -7.87 1.87 2.77
CA LEU A 214 -8.55 3.13 3.10
C LEU A 214 -8.41 4.21 2.03
N GLY A 215 -7.54 3.97 1.05
CA GLY A 215 -7.38 4.76 -0.15
C GLY A 215 -8.55 4.62 -1.12
N LEU A 216 -9.62 5.37 -0.88
CA LEU A 216 -10.79 5.41 -1.76
C LEU A 216 -10.67 6.54 -2.78
N ASP A 217 -11.04 6.28 -4.03
CA ASP A 217 -11.22 7.32 -5.04
C ASP A 217 -12.55 8.06 -4.78
N GLU A 218 -12.49 9.23 -4.16
CA GLU A 218 -13.69 10.05 -3.88
C GLU A 218 -14.39 10.55 -5.15
N GLU A 219 -13.67 10.61 -6.28
CA GLU A 219 -14.18 11.15 -7.55
C GLU A 219 -14.80 10.09 -8.48
N ASP A 220 -14.42 8.81 -8.39
CA ASP A 220 -15.00 7.76 -9.25
C ASP A 220 -14.81 6.33 -8.68
N PRO A 221 -15.74 5.83 -7.85
CA PRO A 221 -15.67 4.49 -7.28
C PRO A 221 -15.84 3.35 -8.30
N ASN A 222 -16.14 3.63 -9.58
CA ASN A 222 -16.11 2.61 -10.64
C ASN A 222 -14.73 2.47 -11.29
N LYS A 223 -13.81 3.43 -11.11
CA LYS A 223 -12.42 3.34 -11.60
C LYS A 223 -11.55 2.43 -10.74
N THR A 224 -11.89 2.23 -9.46
CA THR A 224 -11.17 1.36 -8.52
C THR A 224 -11.08 -0.10 -9.00
N ASN A 225 -11.94 -0.53 -9.93
CA ASN A 225 -11.87 -1.87 -10.54
C ASN A 225 -10.84 -1.98 -11.68
N ASN A 226 -10.39 -0.87 -12.28
CA ASN A 226 -9.54 -0.88 -13.48
C ASN A 226 -8.23 -0.08 -13.34
N LYS A 227 -8.10 0.78 -12.33
CA LYS A 227 -6.89 1.49 -11.93
C LYS A 227 -6.68 1.11 -10.46
N GLY A 228 -5.48 0.67 -10.08
CA GLY A 228 -5.19 0.12 -8.75
C GLY A 228 -5.59 1.03 -7.57
N PRO A 229 -5.44 0.54 -6.32
CA PRO A 229 -5.89 1.26 -5.13
C PRO A 229 -5.32 2.69 -5.07
N ASN A 230 -6.11 3.66 -4.59
CA ASN A 230 -5.61 5.02 -4.39
C ASN A 230 -4.61 5.01 -3.22
N LEU A 231 -3.33 5.22 -3.50
CA LEU A 231 -2.30 5.11 -2.46
C LEU A 231 -2.15 6.38 -1.62
N GLU A 232 -2.96 7.42 -1.80
CA GLU A 232 -2.77 8.71 -1.12
C GLU A 232 -2.69 8.59 0.40
N VAL A 233 -3.61 7.84 1.03
CA VAL A 233 -3.63 7.63 2.48
C VAL A 233 -2.35 6.93 2.96
N TYR A 234 -1.92 5.88 2.23
CA TYR A 234 -0.67 5.18 2.51
C TYR A 234 0.54 6.11 2.38
N ARG A 235 0.58 6.92 1.32
CA ARG A 235 1.69 7.84 1.06
C ARG A 235 1.80 8.92 2.13
N SER A 236 0.71 9.62 2.39
CA SER A 236 0.69 10.76 3.33
C SER A 236 0.81 10.36 4.79
N SER A 237 0.31 9.17 5.16
CA SER A 237 0.18 8.76 6.56
C SER A 237 1.25 7.78 7.02
N PHE A 238 2.00 7.20 6.08
CA PHE A 238 3.07 6.25 6.36
C PHE A 238 4.33 6.49 5.50
N GLU A 239 4.23 6.41 4.16
CA GLU A 239 5.41 6.38 3.27
C GLU A 239 6.34 7.58 3.50
N THR A 240 5.79 8.80 3.62
CA THR A 240 6.58 10.01 3.88
C THR A 240 7.36 9.90 5.19
N TYR A 241 6.69 9.57 6.29
CA TYR A 241 7.34 9.43 7.60
C TYR A 241 8.36 8.29 7.64
N PHE A 242 8.05 7.17 6.97
CA PHE A 242 8.95 6.03 6.85
C PHE A 242 10.25 6.41 6.13
N LEU A 243 10.15 7.14 5.01
CA LEU A 243 11.34 7.58 4.27
C LEU A 243 12.17 8.58 5.07
N GLU A 244 11.54 9.53 5.77
CA GLU A 244 12.22 10.52 6.62
C GLU A 244 12.97 9.87 7.80
N GLU A 245 12.33 8.92 8.50
CA GLU A 245 12.96 8.19 9.60
C GLU A 245 14.09 7.29 9.09
N THR A 246 13.91 6.69 7.91
CA THR A 246 14.95 5.89 7.24
C THR A 246 16.16 6.72 6.85
N GLU A 247 15.97 7.89 6.26
CA GLU A 247 17.04 8.84 5.93
C GLU A 247 17.81 9.26 7.18
N THR A 248 17.09 9.54 8.28
CA THR A 248 17.69 9.92 9.56
C THR A 248 18.49 8.77 10.19
N TYR A 249 17.91 7.56 10.21
CA TYR A 249 18.53 6.36 10.76
C TYR A 249 19.84 6.02 10.05
N TYR A 250 19.82 5.93 8.71
CA TYR A 250 21.00 5.56 7.95
C TYR A 250 22.03 6.69 7.85
N THR A 251 21.62 7.96 7.97
CA THR A 251 22.57 9.06 8.12
C THR A 251 23.39 8.88 9.38
N LYS A 252 22.73 8.59 10.51
CA LYS A 252 23.41 8.36 11.79
C LYS A 252 24.29 7.12 11.72
N GLU A 253 23.73 5.97 11.32
CA GLU A 253 24.48 4.70 11.25
C GLU A 253 25.72 4.82 10.36
N SER A 254 25.59 5.44 9.17
CA SER A 254 26.72 5.57 8.25
C SER A 254 27.84 6.45 8.80
N THR A 255 27.51 7.59 9.41
CA THR A 255 28.52 8.48 10.02
C THR A 255 29.23 7.84 11.22
N GLU A 256 28.49 7.15 12.08
CA GLU A 256 29.06 6.44 13.24
C GLU A 256 29.96 5.30 12.76
N PHE A 257 29.48 4.48 11.82
CA PHE A 257 30.25 3.34 11.31
C PHE A 257 31.55 3.75 10.62
N LEU A 258 31.53 4.78 9.77
CA LEU A 258 32.72 5.29 9.08
C LEU A 258 33.74 5.94 10.03
N SER A 259 33.30 6.41 11.21
CA SER A 259 34.23 6.97 12.20
C SER A 259 35.06 5.90 12.92
N GLU A 260 34.55 4.67 12.96
CA GLU A 260 35.15 3.55 13.70
C GLU A 260 35.78 2.48 12.79
N ASN A 261 35.41 2.44 11.51
CA ASN A 261 35.75 1.34 10.60
C ASN A 261 36.28 1.86 9.25
N PRO A 262 37.14 1.09 8.57
CA PRO A 262 37.62 1.44 7.23
C PRO A 262 36.49 1.37 6.19
N LEU A 263 36.64 2.14 5.10
CA LEU A 263 35.65 2.19 4.02
C LEU A 263 35.35 0.82 3.42
N THR A 264 36.34 -0.07 3.32
CA THR A 264 36.14 -1.41 2.73
C THR A 264 35.11 -2.24 3.50
N GLU A 265 35.06 -2.13 4.83
CA GLU A 265 34.04 -2.79 5.65
C GLU A 265 32.69 -2.05 5.56
N TYR A 266 32.72 -0.73 5.46
CA TYR A 266 31.52 0.07 5.23
C TYR A 266 30.82 -0.32 3.93
N MET A 267 31.56 -0.53 2.83
CA MET A 267 30.96 -0.96 1.57
C MET A 267 30.22 -2.30 1.68
N LYS A 268 30.78 -3.28 2.41
CA LYS A 268 30.10 -4.56 2.67
C LYS A 268 28.83 -4.36 3.50
N ARG A 269 28.89 -3.47 4.50
CA ARG A 269 27.73 -3.10 5.33
C ARG A 269 26.63 -2.46 4.48
N VAL A 270 26.97 -1.57 3.55
CA VAL A 270 26.00 -0.94 2.64
C VAL A 270 25.31 -1.98 1.75
N GLU A 271 26.06 -2.92 1.15
CA GLU A 271 25.46 -4.00 0.35
C GLU A 271 24.44 -4.81 1.15
N LEU A 272 24.79 -5.17 2.39
CA LEU A 272 23.91 -5.88 3.30
C LEU A 272 22.64 -5.07 3.61
N ARG A 273 22.79 -3.80 4.00
CA ARG A 273 21.65 -2.93 4.37
C ARG A 273 20.71 -2.69 3.19
N LEU A 274 21.23 -2.52 1.97
CA LEU A 274 20.40 -2.40 0.77
C LEU A 274 19.57 -3.67 0.53
N ALA A 275 20.17 -4.86 0.67
CA ALA A 275 19.46 -6.12 0.50
C ALA A 275 18.40 -6.35 1.59
N GLU A 276 18.70 -5.98 2.85
CA GLU A 276 17.76 -6.04 3.97
C GLU A 276 16.53 -5.16 3.74
N GLU A 277 16.72 -3.91 3.31
CA GLU A 277 15.62 -2.97 3.03
C GLU A 277 14.80 -3.39 1.79
N GLU A 278 15.45 -3.93 0.77
CA GLU A 278 14.75 -4.48 -0.40
C GLU A 278 13.87 -5.69 -0.01
N HIS A 279 14.39 -6.57 0.86
CA HIS A 279 13.62 -7.68 1.41
C HIS A 279 12.45 -7.19 2.28
N ARG A 280 12.68 -6.16 3.10
CA ARG A 280 11.68 -5.54 3.97
C ARG A 280 10.47 -5.03 3.18
N VAL A 281 10.73 -4.32 2.08
CA VAL A 281 9.64 -3.82 1.23
C VAL A 281 8.81 -4.98 0.69
N ARG A 282 9.47 -6.03 0.16
CA ARG A 282 8.78 -7.21 -0.36
C ARG A 282 8.02 -8.00 0.69
N ALA A 283 8.49 -7.99 1.94
CA ALA A 283 7.89 -8.77 3.01
C ALA A 283 6.56 -8.20 3.48
N TYR A 284 6.46 -6.87 3.64
CA TYR A 284 5.28 -6.27 4.29
C TYR A 284 4.94 -4.83 3.89
N LEU A 285 5.68 -4.16 3.00
CA LEU A 285 5.34 -2.81 2.51
C LEU A 285 4.70 -2.87 1.11
N HIS A 286 4.14 -1.74 0.67
CA HIS A 286 3.62 -1.62 -0.69
C HIS A 286 4.78 -1.48 -1.69
N GLU A 287 4.67 -2.17 -2.84
CA GLU A 287 5.73 -2.23 -3.87
C GLU A 287 6.17 -0.87 -4.41
N THR A 288 5.27 0.12 -4.42
CA THR A 288 5.57 1.48 -4.90
C THR A 288 6.59 2.23 -4.04
N THR A 289 6.82 1.76 -2.81
CA THR A 289 7.78 2.36 -1.89
C THR A 289 9.21 1.97 -2.25
N LEU A 290 9.40 0.86 -2.98
CA LEU A 290 10.72 0.30 -3.27
C LEU A 290 11.63 1.31 -3.97
N GLU A 291 11.16 1.89 -5.08
CA GLU A 291 11.97 2.81 -5.89
C GLU A 291 12.43 4.04 -5.09
N LYS A 292 11.51 4.63 -4.31
CA LYS A 292 11.82 5.81 -3.48
C LYS A 292 12.74 5.48 -2.32
N LEU A 293 12.53 4.32 -1.68
CA LEU A 293 13.38 3.85 -0.60
C LEU A 293 14.81 3.62 -1.11
N MET A 294 14.97 2.91 -2.23
CA MET A 294 16.28 2.66 -2.81
C MET A 294 17.01 3.97 -3.17
N ALA A 295 16.32 4.93 -3.80
CA ALA A 295 16.90 6.24 -4.08
C ALA A 295 17.32 6.99 -2.81
N THR A 296 16.54 6.89 -1.73
CA THR A 296 16.86 7.50 -0.43
C THR A 296 18.09 6.85 0.20
N LEU A 297 18.19 5.52 0.18
CA LEU A 297 19.33 4.79 0.69
C LEU A 297 20.60 5.07 -0.12
N GLU A 298 20.51 5.12 -1.44
CA GLU A 298 21.64 5.46 -2.32
C GLU A 298 22.16 6.87 -2.04
N LYS A 299 21.25 7.84 -1.85
CA LYS A 299 21.61 9.21 -1.45
C LYS A 299 22.35 9.24 -0.11
N VAL A 300 21.84 8.54 0.89
CA VAL A 300 22.33 8.63 2.28
C VAL A 300 23.57 7.80 2.54
N LEU A 301 23.62 6.58 1.99
CA LEU A 301 24.70 5.63 2.24
C LEU A 301 25.88 5.78 1.26
N ILE A 302 25.63 6.26 0.04
CA ILE A 302 26.66 6.35 -1.01
C ILE A 302 26.96 7.82 -1.30
N LEU A 303 26.00 8.57 -1.86
CA LEU A 303 26.26 9.93 -2.37
C LEU A 303 26.76 10.90 -1.30
N ARG A 304 26.24 10.78 -0.07
CA ARG A 304 26.66 11.63 1.05
C ARG A 304 28.12 11.44 1.46
N HIS A 305 28.69 10.27 1.19
CA HIS A 305 30.05 9.89 1.61
C HIS A 305 31.03 9.82 0.43
N MET A 306 30.67 10.37 -0.73
CA MET A 306 31.49 10.27 -1.95
C MET A 306 32.91 10.79 -1.77
N ASP A 307 33.13 11.82 -0.96
CA ASP A 307 34.47 12.32 -0.65
C ASP A 307 35.36 11.24 0.00
N THR A 308 34.79 10.42 0.89
CA THR A 308 35.48 9.28 1.51
C THR A 308 35.76 8.18 0.49
N PHE A 309 34.80 7.91 -0.41
CA PHE A 309 34.99 6.98 -1.53
C PHE A 309 36.13 7.43 -2.44
N HIS A 310 36.21 8.73 -2.75
CA HIS A 310 37.25 9.30 -3.59
C HIS A 310 38.64 9.20 -2.94
N ALA A 311 38.75 9.49 -1.65
CA ALA A 311 40.01 9.42 -0.93
C ALA A 311 40.57 7.99 -0.93
N GLU A 312 39.73 6.99 -0.68
CA GLU A 312 40.13 5.59 -0.62
C GLU A 312 40.28 4.94 -1.99
N PHE A 313 39.60 5.42 -3.03
CA PHE A 313 39.70 4.88 -4.39
C PHE A 313 41.15 4.87 -4.88
N GLN A 314 41.90 5.94 -4.61
CA GLN A 314 43.30 6.04 -5.03
C GLN A 314 44.20 5.06 -4.25
N ALA A 315 43.91 4.81 -2.97
CA ALA A 315 44.64 3.82 -2.18
C ALA A 315 44.37 2.40 -2.70
N LEU A 316 43.10 2.06 -2.94
CA LEU A 316 42.70 0.75 -3.48
C LEU A 316 43.31 0.45 -4.86
N LEU A 317 43.42 1.46 -5.73
CA LEU A 317 44.08 1.33 -7.03
C LEU A 317 45.59 1.08 -6.91
N ASN A 318 46.26 1.73 -5.95
CA ASN A 318 47.70 1.54 -5.74
C ASN A 318 48.01 0.17 -5.12
N ASP A 319 47.10 -0.33 -4.27
CA ASP A 319 47.24 -1.60 -3.56
C ASP A 319 46.69 -2.80 -4.35
N GLU A 320 46.24 -2.60 -5.59
CA GLU A 320 45.68 -3.62 -6.50
C GLU A 320 44.55 -4.47 -5.85
N ARG A 321 43.68 -3.83 -5.04
CA ARG A 321 42.57 -4.50 -4.34
C ARG A 321 41.32 -4.60 -5.22
N ASP A 322 41.39 -5.47 -6.22
CA ASP A 322 40.34 -5.63 -7.25
C ASP A 322 38.95 -5.97 -6.70
N GLU A 323 38.84 -6.79 -5.64
CA GLU A 323 37.55 -7.16 -5.05
C GLU A 323 36.81 -5.96 -4.44
N ASP A 324 37.56 -5.07 -3.76
CA ASP A 324 37.00 -3.88 -3.13
C ASP A 324 36.69 -2.79 -4.15
N LEU A 325 37.49 -2.70 -5.22
CA LEU A 325 37.21 -1.84 -6.38
C LEU A 325 35.95 -2.29 -7.14
N ALA A 326 35.76 -3.60 -7.34
CA ALA A 326 34.56 -4.15 -7.95
C ALA A 326 33.31 -3.83 -7.11
N ARG A 327 33.41 -3.94 -5.78
CA ARG A 327 32.34 -3.56 -4.85
C ARG A 327 32.05 -2.07 -4.91
N MET A 328 33.09 -1.24 -4.91
CA MET A 328 32.97 0.21 -5.01
C MET A 328 32.24 0.61 -6.29
N TYR A 329 32.64 0.04 -7.43
CA TYR A 329 31.97 0.27 -8.71
C TYR A 329 30.51 -0.20 -8.70
N SER A 330 30.24 -1.40 -8.17
CA SER A 330 28.87 -1.95 -8.06
C SER A 330 27.96 -1.01 -7.26
N LEU A 331 28.43 -0.48 -6.13
CA LEU A 331 27.66 0.46 -5.30
C LEU A 331 27.44 1.80 -6.01
N VAL A 332 28.51 2.40 -6.53
CA VAL A 332 28.46 3.75 -7.10
C VAL A 332 27.75 3.78 -8.45
N SER A 333 27.82 2.70 -9.24
CA SER A 333 27.13 2.58 -10.54
C SER A 333 25.61 2.63 -10.46
N ARG A 334 25.03 2.51 -9.26
CA ARG A 334 23.60 2.66 -9.01
C ARG A 334 23.13 4.11 -9.18
N SER A 335 24.02 5.07 -8.94
CA SER A 335 23.77 6.49 -9.19
C SER A 335 24.59 6.98 -10.38
N GLN A 336 23.92 7.66 -11.31
CA GLN A 336 24.58 8.26 -12.47
C GLN A 336 25.60 9.34 -12.07
N GLU A 337 25.34 10.04 -10.98
CA GLU A 337 26.21 11.11 -10.46
C GLU A 337 27.55 10.54 -9.98
N GLY A 338 27.51 9.55 -9.08
CA GLY A 338 28.73 8.94 -8.55
C GLY A 338 29.55 8.21 -9.61
N LEU A 339 28.91 7.60 -10.62
CA LEU A 339 29.63 6.94 -11.73
C LEU A 339 30.49 7.94 -12.51
N ASN A 340 29.97 9.15 -12.76
CA ASN A 340 30.70 10.18 -13.49
C ASN A 340 31.96 10.64 -12.71
N GLU A 341 31.86 10.71 -11.39
CA GLU A 341 32.97 11.11 -10.51
C GLU A 341 34.07 10.03 -10.47
N LEU A 342 33.69 8.75 -10.26
CA LEU A 342 34.65 7.64 -10.32
C LEU A 342 35.36 7.55 -11.66
N ARG A 343 34.64 7.78 -12.76
CA ARG A 343 35.24 7.81 -14.11
C ARG A 343 36.30 8.89 -14.22
N GLY A 344 36.06 10.09 -13.69
CA GLY A 344 37.03 11.18 -13.70
C GLY A 344 38.29 10.86 -12.88
N LEU A 345 38.13 10.20 -11.74
CA LEU A 345 39.26 9.75 -10.91
C LEU A 345 40.10 8.69 -11.62
N LEU A 346 39.46 7.69 -12.21
CA LEU A 346 40.16 6.64 -12.96
C LEU A 346 40.92 7.22 -14.16
N GLU A 347 40.30 8.15 -14.90
CA GLU A 347 40.96 8.85 -16.01
C GLU A 347 42.20 9.60 -15.55
N THR A 348 42.12 10.29 -14.41
CA THR A 348 43.24 11.03 -13.81
C THR A 348 44.35 10.08 -13.36
N HIS A 349 43.99 8.95 -12.74
CA HIS A 349 44.94 7.93 -12.32
C HIS A 349 45.73 7.35 -13.50
N ILE A 350 45.04 6.97 -14.58
CA ILE A 350 45.66 6.44 -15.80
C ILE A 350 46.60 7.49 -16.41
N LYS A 351 46.18 8.76 -16.50
CA LYS A 351 47.05 9.85 -17.00
C LYS A 351 48.32 9.99 -16.15
N ASN A 352 48.20 9.96 -14.83
CA ASN A 352 49.34 10.07 -13.92
C ASN A 352 50.28 8.87 -14.03
N GLN A 353 49.76 7.64 -14.15
CA GLN A 353 50.59 6.45 -14.35
C GLN A 353 51.32 6.47 -15.70
N VAL A 354 50.64 6.88 -16.77
CA VAL A 354 51.26 7.04 -18.09
C VAL A 354 52.34 8.10 -18.04
N GLN A 355 52.07 9.26 -17.43
CA GLN A 355 53.05 10.33 -17.28
C GLN A 355 54.27 9.90 -16.45
N TRP A 356 54.05 9.24 -15.32
CA TRP A 356 55.11 8.67 -14.48
C TRP A 356 55.96 7.65 -15.25
N SER A 357 55.32 6.83 -16.07
CA SER A 357 56.00 5.84 -16.90
C SER A 357 56.79 6.52 -18.02
N THR A 358 56.26 7.55 -18.68
CA THR A 358 56.99 8.31 -19.71
C THR A 358 58.17 9.09 -19.13
N ASP A 359 58.04 9.61 -17.92
CA ASP A 359 59.13 10.33 -17.23
C ASP A 359 60.23 9.37 -16.75
N LYS A 360 59.87 8.12 -16.42
CA LYS A 360 60.82 7.03 -16.14
C LYS A 360 61.41 6.39 -17.40
N THR A 361 60.67 6.37 -18.51
CA THR A 361 61.09 5.78 -19.79
C THR A 361 61.69 6.79 -20.75
N ASN A 362 62.61 7.63 -20.23
CA ASN A 362 63.76 8.03 -21.04
C ASN A 362 64.75 6.85 -21.23
N ASP A 363 64.48 5.67 -20.64
CA ASP A 363 65.02 4.37 -21.07
C ASP A 363 63.96 3.24 -20.91
N ALA A 364 63.67 2.53 -22.01
CA ALA A 364 62.98 1.23 -22.15
C ALA A 364 61.42 1.11 -22.14
N VAL A 365 60.88 1.08 -23.38
CA VAL A 365 59.88 0.15 -23.98
C VAL A 365 58.68 -0.35 -23.15
N PHE A 366 57.48 0.04 -23.57
CA PHE A 366 56.18 -0.53 -23.15
C PHE A 366 56.01 -2.01 -23.54
N GLY A 367 55.53 -2.84 -22.60
CA GLY A 367 55.11 -4.22 -22.85
C GLY A 367 53.61 -4.33 -23.21
N PRO A 368 53.20 -5.17 -24.19
CA PRO A 368 51.80 -5.37 -24.62
C PRO A 368 50.80 -5.88 -23.55
N SER A 369 51.26 -6.21 -22.35
CA SER A 369 50.46 -6.84 -21.29
C SER A 369 49.41 -5.89 -20.66
N PHE A 370 49.70 -4.59 -20.62
CA PHE A 370 48.84 -3.61 -19.95
C PHE A 370 47.57 -3.28 -20.75
N VAL A 371 47.69 -3.15 -22.08
CA VAL A 371 46.55 -2.91 -22.97
C VAL A 371 45.59 -4.10 -22.97
N LEU A 372 46.11 -5.32 -22.80
CA LEU A 372 45.30 -6.54 -22.69
C LEU A 372 44.53 -6.63 -21.36
N SER A 373 45.12 -6.15 -20.25
CA SER A 373 44.42 -6.11 -18.95
C SER A 373 43.30 -5.06 -18.91
N VAL A 374 43.49 -3.90 -19.56
CA VAL A 374 42.42 -2.89 -19.69
C VAL A 374 41.32 -3.35 -20.65
N CYS A 375 41.67 -4.05 -21.74
CA CYS A 375 40.68 -4.64 -22.64
C CYS A 375 39.91 -5.83 -22.02
N SER A 376 40.47 -6.54 -21.03
CA SER A 376 39.76 -7.64 -20.34
C SER A 376 38.75 -7.16 -19.31
N ILE A 377 38.80 -5.89 -18.90
CA ILE A 377 37.78 -5.25 -18.04
C ILE A 377 36.55 -4.79 -18.86
N TYR A 378 36.67 -4.77 -20.20
CA TYR A 378 35.64 -4.28 -21.12
C TYR A 378 34.62 -5.27 -21.73
N PRO A 379 34.58 -6.60 -21.47
CA PRO A 379 33.60 -7.41 -22.15
C PRO A 379 32.24 -7.40 -21.42
N SER A 380 31.24 -6.90 -22.15
CA SER A 380 29.80 -7.25 -22.08
C SER A 380 28.86 -6.20 -21.47
N ASN A 381 28.62 -5.12 -22.21
CA ASN A 381 27.37 -4.36 -22.08
C ASN A 381 26.57 -4.45 -23.40
N PRO A 382 25.41 -5.15 -23.46
CA PRO A 382 24.65 -5.38 -24.71
C PRO A 382 24.03 -4.10 -25.32
N ILE A 383 24.07 -2.98 -24.62
CA ILE A 383 23.26 -1.79 -24.92
C ILE A 383 23.87 -0.92 -26.03
N LEU A 384 25.17 -1.08 -26.35
CA LEU A 384 25.83 -0.30 -27.41
C LEU A 384 25.82 -0.98 -28.80
N SER A 385 25.26 -2.19 -28.93
CA SER A 385 25.20 -2.90 -30.23
C SER A 385 24.05 -2.46 -31.15
N ARG A 386 23.20 -1.50 -30.74
CA ARG A 386 22.01 -1.10 -31.51
C ARG A 386 22.07 0.25 -32.23
N SER A 387 23.20 0.95 -32.21
CA SER A 387 23.29 2.27 -32.85
C SER A 387 24.61 2.50 -33.58
N ALA A 388 24.86 1.76 -34.66
CA ALA A 388 25.67 2.23 -35.78
C ALA A 388 25.31 1.46 -37.07
N PRO A 389 24.83 2.12 -38.13
CA PRO A 389 24.47 1.48 -39.38
C PRO A 389 25.71 1.13 -40.21
N LEU A 390 25.67 -0.06 -40.81
CA LEU A 390 26.58 -0.58 -41.81
C LEU A 390 26.78 0.43 -42.97
N ARG A 391 28.01 0.90 -43.16
CA ARG A 391 28.52 1.33 -44.47
C ARG A 391 29.80 0.57 -44.77
N HIS A 392 29.63 -0.59 -45.41
CA HIS A 392 30.65 -1.18 -46.25
C HIS A 392 30.64 -0.45 -47.59
N GLN A 393 31.71 0.26 -47.93
CA GLN A 393 32.20 0.29 -49.31
C GLN A 393 33.62 0.88 -49.39
N GLU A 394 34.46 0.14 -50.14
CA GLU A 394 35.57 0.61 -50.97
C GLU A 394 36.87 1.10 -50.31
N CYS A 395 37.90 0.25 -50.40
CA CYS A 395 39.02 0.52 -51.32
C CYS A 395 39.88 -0.74 -51.49
N LYS A 396 39.69 -1.43 -52.63
CA LYS A 396 40.67 -2.37 -53.19
C LYS A 396 41.92 -1.59 -53.60
N LYS A 397 43.07 -2.03 -53.12
CA LYS A 397 44.38 -1.73 -53.73
C LYS A 397 44.59 -2.69 -54.90
N ASP A 398 45.17 -2.19 -55.97
CA ASP A 398 46.09 -2.84 -56.91
C ASP A 398 46.70 -1.69 -57.76
N PRO A 399 47.95 -1.81 -58.27
CA PRO A 399 48.53 -3.01 -58.87
C PRO A 399 49.75 -3.61 -58.18
#